data_AF-A0A661VLS8-F1
#
_entry.id   AF-A0A661VLS8-F1
#
_cell.length_a   1.000
_cell.length_b   1.000
_cell.length_c   1.000
_cell.angle_alpha   90.00
_cell.angle_beta   90.00
_cell.angle_gamma   90.00
#
_symmetry.space_group_name_H-M   'P 1'
#
loop_
_entity.id
_entity.type
_entity.pdbx_description
1 polymer ?
#
loop_
_entity_poly.entity_id
_entity_poly.type
_entity_poly.pdbx_seq_one_letter_code
_entity_poly.pdbx_strand_id
1 'polypeptide(L)'
;MTTKQQIIELKKKNPVLRTSDIARLVGVSREWVRRVLKQEGLPTTLTKAGDVSVRLCARCGKAISRVGKTGLCLSCYNHNVSMASKVKLVCAVCGKEFYRRRSLVGKTKTGTYYCSRTCWSKVLGRRFGFGAHRPRQESKYDAQQILELKSHGWTLEQIATEVGGTKMGVWGVLKRHGLVRSRGNPASAFRRAGNKAA
;
A
#
# COMPACT_ATOMS: atom_id res chain seq x y z
N MET A 1 -27.69 49.81 44.29
CA MET A 1 -27.33 48.57 43.58
C MET A 1 -26.78 47.57 44.59
N THR A 2 -27.16 46.29 44.50
CA THR A 2 -26.58 45.26 45.39
C THR A 2 -25.19 44.86 44.91
N THR A 3 -24.32 44.43 45.83
CA THR A 3 -22.97 43.92 45.50
C THR A 3 -23.02 42.75 44.51
N LYS A 4 -24.04 41.89 44.63
CA LYS A 4 -24.32 40.80 43.69
C LYS A 4 -24.57 41.32 42.27
N GLN A 5 -25.42 42.34 42.12
CA GLN A 5 -25.74 42.93 40.81
C GLN A 5 -24.51 43.58 40.16
N GLN A 6 -23.69 44.29 40.94
CA GLN A 6 -22.45 44.91 40.46
C GLN A 6 -21.47 43.86 39.90
N ILE A 7 -21.31 42.71 40.56
CA ILE A 7 -20.45 41.61 40.08
C ILE A 7 -20.93 41.08 38.73
N ILE A 8 -22.25 40.85 38.58
CA ILE A 8 -22.86 40.34 37.35
C ILE A 8 -22.69 41.34 36.22
N GLU A 9 -22.95 42.62 36.49
CA GLU A 9 -22.83 43.70 35.50
C GLU A 9 -21.38 43.86 35.02
N LEU A 10 -20.40 43.85 35.94
CA LEU A 10 -18.98 43.91 35.59
C LEU A 10 -18.53 42.74 34.72
N LYS A 11 -19.02 41.52 35.01
CA LYS A 11 -18.67 40.33 34.21
C LYS A 11 -19.34 40.32 32.84
N LYS A 12 -20.57 40.83 32.72
CA LYS A 12 -21.27 40.97 31.43
C LYS A 12 -20.62 42.05 30.55
N LYS A 13 -20.24 43.19 31.13
CA LYS A 13 -19.53 44.27 30.41
C LYS A 13 -18.14 43.85 29.96
N ASN A 14 -17.42 43.08 30.78
CA ASN A 14 -16.06 42.64 30.49
C ASN A 14 -15.88 41.14 30.78
N PRO A 15 -16.19 40.24 29.82
CA PRO A 15 -16.07 38.80 30.03
C PRO A 15 -14.62 38.34 30.30
N VAL A 16 -13.63 39.15 29.93
CA VAL A 16 -12.19 38.90 30.12
C VAL A 16 -11.69 39.29 31.52
N LEU A 17 -12.51 39.93 32.37
CA LEU A 17 -12.07 40.26 33.72
C LEU A 17 -11.87 38.99 34.57
N ARG A 18 -10.74 38.93 35.28
CA ARG A 18 -10.47 37.88 36.27
C ARG A 18 -11.34 38.11 37.50
N THR A 19 -11.70 37.03 38.17
CA THR A 19 -12.46 37.09 39.43
C THR A 19 -11.72 37.86 40.53
N SER A 20 -10.37 37.88 40.50
CA SER A 20 -9.53 38.69 41.39
C SER A 20 -9.70 40.19 41.18
N ASP A 21 -9.87 40.62 39.93
CA ASP A 21 -9.94 42.03 39.58
C ASP A 21 -11.33 42.57 39.90
N ILE A 22 -12.37 41.76 39.65
CA ILE A 22 -13.75 42.06 40.08
C ILE A 22 -13.81 42.16 41.62
N ALA A 23 -13.16 41.26 42.34
CA ALA A 23 -13.07 41.30 43.80
C ALA A 23 -12.45 42.61 44.31
N ARG A 24 -11.37 43.07 43.67
CA ARG A 24 -10.70 44.34 44.01
C ARG A 24 -11.58 45.56 43.71
N LEU A 25 -12.30 45.56 42.59
CA LEU A 25 -13.18 46.66 42.17
C LEU A 25 -14.42 46.80 43.06
N VAL A 26 -14.98 45.68 43.51
CA VAL A 26 -16.22 45.66 44.31
C VAL A 26 -15.92 45.67 45.83
N GLY A 27 -14.69 45.37 46.23
CA GLY A 27 -14.30 45.31 47.65
C GLY A 27 -14.79 44.06 48.37
N VAL A 28 -14.82 42.91 47.69
CA VAL A 28 -15.29 41.62 48.23
C VAL A 28 -14.25 40.52 48.05
N SER A 29 -14.40 39.39 48.75
CA SER A 29 -13.49 38.27 48.58
C SER A 29 -13.63 37.60 47.20
N ARG A 30 -12.52 37.07 46.66
CA ARG A 30 -12.53 36.33 45.39
C ARG A 30 -13.49 35.13 45.42
N GLU A 31 -13.57 34.46 46.56
CA GLU A 31 -14.42 33.29 46.76
C GLU A 31 -15.90 33.66 46.68
N TRP A 32 -16.27 34.83 47.20
CA TRP A 32 -17.62 35.38 47.07
C TRP A 32 -17.97 35.65 45.60
N VAL A 33 -17.08 36.32 44.85
CA VAL A 33 -17.26 36.56 43.40
C VAL A 33 -17.45 35.24 42.64
N ARG A 34 -16.60 34.23 42.91
CA ARG A 34 -16.71 32.90 42.28
C ARG A 34 -18.06 32.24 42.58
N ARG A 35 -18.56 32.33 43.80
CA ARG A 35 -19.85 31.76 44.21
C ARG A 35 -21.03 32.42 43.49
N VAL A 36 -21.04 33.75 43.44
CA VAL A 36 -22.06 34.52 42.73
C VAL A 36 -22.07 34.15 41.24
N LEU A 37 -20.91 34.15 40.58
CA LEU A 37 -20.82 33.79 39.16
C LEU A 37 -21.28 32.34 38.90
N LYS A 38 -20.98 31.40 39.80
CA LYS A 38 -21.42 30.00 39.67
C LYS A 38 -22.93 29.84 39.84
N GLN A 39 -23.55 30.57 40.78
CA GLN A 39 -25.01 30.57 40.98
C GLN A 39 -25.76 31.13 39.77
N GLU A 40 -25.17 32.13 39.11
CA GLU A 40 -25.74 32.79 37.92
C GLU A 40 -25.35 32.10 36.60
N GLY A 41 -24.64 30.97 36.64
CA GLY A 41 -24.22 30.22 35.46
C GLY A 41 -23.18 30.92 34.57
N LEU A 42 -22.46 31.91 35.10
CA LEU A 42 -21.45 32.67 34.35
C LEU A 42 -20.08 31.99 34.38
N PRO A 43 -19.30 32.07 33.28
CA PRO A 43 -17.97 31.47 33.23
C PRO A 43 -17.02 32.12 34.25
N THR A 44 -16.49 31.30 35.15
CA THR A 44 -15.51 31.72 36.17
C THR A 44 -14.08 31.64 35.67
N THR A 45 -13.82 30.77 34.69
CA THR A 45 -12.60 30.77 33.90
C THR A 45 -12.63 31.94 32.93
N LEU A 46 -11.46 32.53 32.69
CA LEU A 46 -11.29 33.44 31.56
C LEU A 46 -11.65 32.67 30.29
N THR A 47 -12.78 32.99 29.67
CA THR A 47 -12.91 32.80 28.23
C THR A 47 -11.86 33.72 27.64
N LYS A 48 -10.76 33.18 27.10
CA LYS A 48 -9.79 34.05 26.44
C LYS A 48 -10.57 34.77 25.34
N ALA A 49 -10.61 36.10 25.38
CA ALA A 49 -11.05 36.86 24.21
C ALA A 49 -10.13 36.45 23.06
N GLY A 50 -10.63 35.58 22.18
CA GLY A 50 -9.85 34.93 21.12
C GLY A 50 -9.83 33.39 21.10
N ASP A 51 -10.52 32.69 22.02
CA ASP A 51 -10.44 31.21 22.14
C ASP A 51 -11.11 30.40 21.01
N VAL A 52 -11.60 31.04 19.94
CA VAL A 52 -11.87 30.36 18.67
C VAL A 52 -11.40 31.19 17.48
N SER A 53 -10.19 31.76 17.53
CA SER A 53 -9.48 31.97 16.26
C SER A 53 -9.18 30.58 15.70
N VAL A 54 -10.09 30.08 14.86
CA VAL A 54 -9.93 28.81 14.16
C VAL A 54 -8.66 28.94 13.34
N ARG A 55 -7.56 28.41 13.84
CA ARG A 55 -6.29 28.47 13.14
C ARG A 55 -6.35 27.51 11.97
N LEU A 56 -6.17 28.03 10.76
CA LEU A 56 -6.25 27.25 9.53
C LEU A 56 -4.87 26.68 9.19
N CYS A 57 -4.85 25.46 8.66
CA CYS A 57 -3.64 24.87 8.11
C CYS A 57 -3.14 25.70 6.93
N ALA A 58 -1.87 26.12 6.97
CA ALA A 58 -1.27 26.90 5.89
C ALA A 58 -1.27 26.18 4.53
N ARG A 59 -1.35 24.84 4.51
CA ARG A 59 -1.34 24.04 3.27
C ARG A 59 -2.71 23.62 2.76
N CYS A 60 -3.68 23.36 3.65
CA CYS A 60 -4.97 22.79 3.24
C CYS A 60 -6.19 23.56 3.77
N GLY A 61 -5.98 24.66 4.50
CA GLY A 61 -7.05 25.51 5.03
C GLY A 61 -7.91 24.89 6.13
N LYS A 62 -7.69 23.63 6.52
CA LYS A 62 -8.49 22.98 7.57
C LYS A 62 -8.25 23.61 8.93
N ALA A 63 -9.33 23.75 9.71
CA ALA A 63 -9.29 24.13 11.11
C ALA A 63 -8.40 23.18 11.93
N ILE A 64 -7.49 23.73 12.73
CA ILE A 64 -6.60 22.98 13.60
C ILE A 64 -6.86 23.38 15.05
N SER A 65 -7.14 22.41 15.91
CA SER A 65 -7.37 22.62 17.34
C SER A 65 -6.08 22.88 18.14
N ARG A 66 -4.92 22.45 17.62
CA ARG A 66 -3.59 22.72 18.18
C ARG A 66 -2.60 23.01 17.07
N VAL A 67 -2.12 24.25 16.99
CA VAL A 67 -1.02 24.60 16.07
C VAL A 67 0.30 24.20 16.72
N GLY A 68 0.93 23.15 16.17
CA GLY A 68 2.36 22.92 16.42
C GLY A 68 3.20 24.04 15.80
N LYS A 69 4.51 24.08 16.06
CA LYS A 69 5.42 25.14 15.58
C LYS A 69 5.37 25.41 14.06
N THR A 70 4.87 24.47 13.26
CA THR A 70 4.90 24.50 11.79
C THR A 70 3.67 25.10 11.12
N GLY A 71 2.58 25.40 11.84
CA GLY A 71 1.36 25.94 11.22
C GLY A 71 0.61 24.96 10.30
N LEU A 72 0.97 23.68 10.32
CA LEU A 72 0.37 22.63 9.49
C LEU A 72 -0.52 21.71 10.33
N CYS A 73 -1.59 21.20 9.71
CA CYS A 73 -2.36 20.12 10.31
C CYS A 73 -1.55 18.81 10.27
N LEU A 74 -1.93 17.85 11.13
CA LEU A 74 -1.20 16.60 11.29
C LEU A 74 -1.00 15.83 9.97
N SER A 75 -2.01 15.81 9.09
CA SER A 75 -1.90 15.13 7.79
C SER A 75 -0.93 15.82 6.85
N CYS A 76 -0.98 17.16 6.75
CA CYS A 76 -0.06 17.93 5.93
C CYS A 76 1.37 17.88 6.46
N TYR A 77 1.54 17.90 7.78
CA TYR A 77 2.83 17.72 8.43
C TYR A 77 3.40 16.33 8.12
N ASN A 78 2.64 15.26 8.34
CA ASN A 78 3.07 13.89 8.04
C ASN A 78 3.38 13.69 6.55
N HIS A 79 2.60 14.28 5.66
CA HIS A 79 2.91 14.28 4.23
C HIS A 79 4.25 14.99 3.96
N ASN A 80 4.48 16.16 4.55
CA ASN A 80 5.71 16.92 4.32
C ASN A 80 6.94 16.13 4.80
N VAL A 81 6.89 15.60 6.02
CA VAL A 81 7.93 14.73 6.58
C VAL A 81 8.13 13.47 5.72
N SER A 82 7.05 12.83 5.28
CA SER A 82 7.12 11.66 4.40
C SER A 82 7.83 11.97 3.08
N MET A 83 7.58 13.13 2.49
CA MET A 83 8.22 13.54 1.24
C MET A 83 9.65 14.03 1.42
N ALA A 84 9.98 14.67 2.55
CA ALA A 84 11.35 15.13 2.84
C ALA A 84 12.38 13.98 2.81
N SER A 85 11.97 12.78 3.21
CA SER A 85 12.81 11.57 3.16
C SER A 85 12.85 10.88 1.80
N LYS A 86 12.07 11.35 0.83
CA LYS A 86 11.97 10.76 -0.51
C LYS A 86 12.74 11.57 -1.54
N VAL A 87 13.29 10.88 -2.53
CA VAL A 87 14.02 11.44 -3.67
C VAL A 87 13.25 11.11 -4.94
N LYS A 88 13.17 12.08 -5.83
CA LYS A 88 12.57 11.93 -7.16
C LYS A 88 13.57 11.20 -8.07
N LEU A 89 13.12 10.15 -8.74
CA LEU A 89 13.91 9.29 -9.62
C LEU A 89 13.16 9.08 -10.94
N VAL A 90 13.92 8.77 -11.99
CA VAL A 90 13.39 8.44 -13.32
C VAL A 90 13.56 6.95 -13.57
N CYS A 91 12.52 6.30 -14.06
CA CYS A 91 12.57 4.87 -14.38
C CYS A 91 13.40 4.63 -15.65
N ALA A 92 14.40 3.77 -15.58
CA ALA A 92 15.28 3.46 -16.72
C ALA A 92 14.56 2.75 -17.88
N VAL A 93 13.38 2.17 -17.66
CA VAL A 93 12.64 1.39 -18.68
C VAL A 93 11.52 2.19 -19.33
N CYS A 94 10.78 2.99 -18.55
CA CYS A 94 9.59 3.68 -19.03
C CYS A 94 9.66 5.20 -18.92
N GLY A 95 10.77 5.76 -18.40
CA GLY A 95 10.94 7.21 -18.24
C GLY A 95 10.05 7.87 -17.19
N LYS A 96 9.13 7.13 -16.55
CA LYS A 96 8.22 7.71 -15.54
C LYS A 96 8.98 8.16 -14.31
N GLU A 97 8.60 9.33 -13.81
CA GLU A 97 9.11 9.88 -12.56
C GLU A 97 8.40 9.23 -11.37
N PHE A 98 9.15 8.90 -10.32
CA PHE A 98 8.61 8.32 -9.10
C PHE A 98 9.46 8.67 -7.88
N TYR A 99 8.88 8.50 -6.69
CA TYR A 99 9.54 8.83 -5.42
C TYR A 99 9.97 7.57 -4.66
N ARG A 100 11.20 7.55 -4.14
CA ARG A 100 11.72 6.49 -3.27
C ARG A 100 12.39 7.07 -2.03
N ARG A 101 12.37 6.34 -0.92
CA ARG A 101 13.11 6.73 0.29
C ARG A 101 14.61 6.82 0.00
N ARG A 102 15.27 7.88 0.43
CA ARG A 102 16.70 8.14 0.22
C ARG A 102 17.58 6.97 0.67
N SER A 103 17.21 6.30 1.76
CA SER A 103 17.91 5.13 2.30
C SER A 103 17.89 3.89 1.39
N LEU A 104 16.95 3.80 0.44
CA LEU A 104 16.89 2.73 -0.56
C LEU A 104 17.67 3.08 -1.83
N VAL A 105 17.80 4.37 -2.14
CA VAL A 105 18.51 4.85 -3.33
C VAL A 105 19.98 4.49 -3.24
N GLY A 106 20.62 4.70 -2.08
CA GLY A 106 22.04 4.40 -1.85
C GLY A 106 22.41 2.91 -1.82
N LYS A 107 21.43 2.00 -1.66
CA LYS A 107 21.70 0.54 -1.61
C LYS A 107 21.84 -0.08 -3.00
N THR A 108 21.44 0.63 -4.06
CA THR A 108 21.42 0.07 -5.41
C THR A 108 22.76 0.33 -6.11
N LYS A 109 23.62 -0.68 -6.20
CA LYS A 109 24.97 -0.55 -6.79
C LYS A 109 25.00 -0.15 -8.26
N THR A 110 23.94 -0.45 -9.02
CA THR A 110 23.91 -0.27 -10.48
C THR A 110 23.49 1.13 -10.93
N GLY A 111 23.03 2.00 -10.03
CA GLY A 111 22.52 3.33 -10.39
C GLY A 111 21.22 3.35 -11.22
N THR A 112 20.70 2.18 -11.60
CA THR A 112 19.46 2.05 -12.39
C THR A 112 18.25 1.84 -11.49
N TYR A 113 17.23 2.67 -11.61
CA TYR A 113 16.02 2.59 -10.81
C TYR A 113 14.78 2.26 -11.66
N TYR A 114 13.84 1.53 -11.05
CA TYR A 114 12.63 1.05 -11.71
C TYR A 114 11.40 1.45 -10.90
N CYS A 115 10.39 2.01 -11.57
CA CYS A 115 9.17 2.46 -10.92
C CYS A 115 8.31 1.30 -10.39
N SER A 116 8.40 0.12 -11.01
CA SER A 116 7.58 -1.04 -10.71
C SER A 116 8.35 -2.36 -10.88
N ARG A 117 7.83 -3.43 -10.24
CA ARG A 117 8.33 -4.80 -10.44
C ARG A 117 8.23 -5.22 -11.90
N THR A 118 7.19 -4.79 -12.62
CA THR A 118 7.02 -5.07 -14.05
C THR A 118 8.13 -4.48 -14.91
N CYS A 119 8.58 -3.25 -14.65
CA CYS A 119 9.71 -2.64 -15.35
C CYS A 119 11.02 -3.40 -15.05
N TRP A 120 11.24 -3.76 -13.79
CA TRP A 120 12.40 -4.55 -13.40
C TRP A 120 12.41 -5.94 -14.07
N SER A 121 11.26 -6.63 -14.13
CA SER A 121 11.11 -7.92 -14.81
C SER A 121 11.40 -7.85 -16.31
N LYS A 122 11.08 -6.74 -16.98
CA LYS A 122 11.44 -6.55 -18.41
C LYS A 122 12.96 -6.55 -18.61
N VAL A 123 13.70 -5.90 -17.70
CA VAL A 123 15.18 -5.90 -17.76
C VAL A 123 15.75 -7.27 -17.42
N LEU A 124 15.21 -7.94 -16.40
CA LEU A 124 15.63 -9.29 -16.04
C LEU A 124 15.35 -10.30 -17.16
N GLY A 125 14.17 -10.24 -17.79
CA GLY A 125 13.81 -11.12 -18.89
C GLY A 125 14.74 -10.96 -20.10
N ARG A 126 15.17 -9.71 -20.39
CA ARG A 126 16.18 -9.44 -21.42
C ARG A 126 17.58 -9.96 -21.05
N ARG A 127 18.00 -9.81 -19.79
CA ARG A 127 19.35 -10.21 -19.34
C ARG A 127 19.52 -11.70 -19.11
N PHE A 128 18.51 -12.37 -18.56
CA PHE A 128 18.60 -13.75 -18.10
C PHE A 128 17.76 -14.72 -18.93
N GLY A 129 17.06 -14.25 -19.96
CA GLY A 129 16.39 -15.12 -20.92
C GLY A 129 15.21 -15.91 -20.36
N PHE A 130 14.59 -15.49 -19.25
CA PHE A 130 13.43 -16.18 -18.65
C PHE A 130 12.20 -16.30 -19.58
N GLY A 131 12.21 -15.67 -20.75
CA GLY A 131 11.19 -15.81 -21.81
C GLY A 131 11.66 -16.54 -23.07
N ALA A 132 12.95 -16.86 -23.20
CA ALA A 132 13.41 -17.76 -24.25
C ALA A 132 13.15 -19.17 -23.74
N HIS A 133 11.99 -19.72 -24.09
CA HIS A 133 11.81 -21.17 -24.07
C HIS A 133 13.03 -21.73 -24.81
N ARG A 134 13.93 -22.43 -24.10
CA ARG A 134 14.97 -23.21 -24.80
C ARG A 134 14.20 -23.99 -25.87
N PRO A 135 14.52 -23.86 -27.18
CA PRO A 135 13.86 -24.67 -28.18
C PRO A 135 13.94 -26.09 -27.66
N ARG A 136 12.78 -26.72 -27.47
CA ARG A 136 12.71 -28.06 -26.92
C ARG A 136 13.52 -28.90 -27.88
N GLN A 137 14.70 -29.37 -27.45
CA GLN A 137 15.63 -30.10 -28.32
C GLN A 137 14.81 -31.11 -29.13
N GLU A 138 14.94 -31.02 -30.45
CA GLU A 138 14.37 -32.02 -31.32
C GLU A 138 14.85 -33.38 -30.83
N SER A 139 13.92 -34.34 -30.82
CA SER A 139 14.24 -35.68 -30.35
C SER A 139 15.39 -36.21 -31.18
N LYS A 140 16.39 -36.81 -30.53
CA LYS A 140 17.50 -37.49 -31.22
C LYS A 140 17.01 -38.60 -32.18
N TYR A 141 15.79 -39.10 -31.96
CA TYR A 141 15.19 -40.17 -32.74
C TYR A 141 14.42 -39.64 -33.95
N ASP A 142 14.57 -40.32 -35.08
CA ASP A 142 13.76 -40.10 -36.26
C ASP A 142 12.29 -40.42 -35.95
N ALA A 143 11.45 -39.38 -36.07
CA ALA A 143 10.03 -39.50 -35.75
C ALA A 143 9.30 -40.38 -36.77
N GLN A 144 9.72 -40.38 -38.04
CA GLN A 144 9.05 -41.14 -39.11
C GLN A 144 9.23 -42.65 -38.87
N GLN A 145 10.47 -43.07 -38.63
CA GLN A 145 10.79 -44.47 -38.31
C GLN A 145 10.00 -44.99 -37.10
N ILE A 146 9.87 -44.20 -36.04
CA ILE A 146 9.08 -44.56 -34.84
C ILE A 146 7.59 -44.72 -35.16
N LEU A 147 7.03 -43.86 -36.03
CA LEU A 147 5.62 -43.89 -36.41
C LEU A 147 5.31 -45.10 -37.30
N GLU A 148 6.20 -45.41 -38.25
CA GLU A 148 6.10 -46.59 -39.12
C GLU A 148 6.10 -47.88 -38.31
N LEU A 149 7.11 -48.07 -37.45
CA LEU A 149 7.19 -49.23 -36.57
C LEU A 149 5.97 -49.35 -35.66
N LYS A 150 5.41 -48.20 -35.22
CA LYS A 150 4.20 -48.21 -34.41
C LYS A 150 2.97 -48.66 -35.20
N SER A 151 2.87 -48.30 -36.48
CA SER A 151 1.77 -48.73 -37.36
C SER A 151 1.78 -50.24 -37.59
N HIS A 152 2.95 -50.87 -37.60
CA HIS A 152 3.12 -52.33 -37.64
C HIS A 152 2.77 -53.05 -36.33
N GLY A 153 2.26 -52.32 -35.32
CA GLY A 153 1.81 -52.92 -34.05
C GLY A 153 2.93 -53.18 -33.04
N TRP A 154 4.16 -52.70 -33.27
CA TRP A 154 5.28 -52.96 -32.39
C TRP A 154 5.07 -52.34 -31.00
N THR A 155 5.61 -53.03 -29.99
CA THR A 155 5.62 -52.55 -28.60
C THR A 155 6.69 -51.47 -28.40
N LEU A 156 6.54 -50.65 -27.36
CA LEU A 156 7.50 -49.58 -27.08
C LEU A 156 8.93 -50.09 -26.82
N GLU A 157 9.06 -51.32 -26.34
CA GLU A 157 10.36 -51.94 -26.07
C GLU A 157 11.04 -52.38 -27.36
N GLN A 158 10.29 -53.02 -28.27
CA GLN A 158 10.81 -53.41 -29.58
C GLN A 158 11.25 -52.19 -30.41
N ILE A 159 10.44 -51.13 -30.42
CA ILE A 159 10.78 -49.89 -31.13
C ILE A 159 12.03 -49.22 -30.51
N ALA A 160 12.18 -49.27 -29.18
CA ALA A 160 13.34 -48.68 -28.51
C ALA A 160 14.63 -49.44 -28.85
N THR A 161 14.57 -50.77 -28.92
CA THR A 161 15.71 -51.60 -29.35
C THR A 161 16.10 -51.31 -30.80
N GLU A 162 15.12 -51.21 -31.70
CA GLU A 162 15.34 -50.98 -33.14
C GLU A 162 15.93 -49.60 -33.44
N VAL A 163 15.40 -48.56 -32.78
CA VAL A 163 15.82 -47.16 -33.01
C VAL A 163 17.06 -46.79 -32.17
N GLY A 164 17.62 -47.75 -31.41
CA GLY A 164 18.80 -47.52 -30.56
C GLY A 164 18.56 -46.50 -29.46
N GLY A 165 17.36 -46.51 -28.86
CA GLY A 165 16.87 -45.48 -27.96
C GLY A 165 16.32 -45.99 -26.64
N THR A 166 15.88 -45.06 -25.80
CA THR A 166 15.16 -45.41 -24.57
C THR A 166 13.66 -45.50 -24.83
N LYS A 167 12.98 -46.43 -24.13
CA LYS A 167 11.52 -46.55 -24.12
C LYS A 167 10.82 -45.21 -23.85
N MET A 168 11.39 -44.39 -22.97
CA MET A 168 10.88 -43.05 -22.65
C MET A 168 11.05 -42.06 -23.80
N GLY A 169 12.13 -42.16 -24.58
CA GLY A 169 12.36 -41.39 -25.80
C GLY A 169 11.29 -41.66 -26.85
N VAL A 170 11.09 -42.95 -27.17
CA VAL A 170 10.05 -43.43 -28.09
C VAL A 170 8.66 -43.00 -27.63
N TRP A 171 8.35 -43.20 -26.33
CA TRP A 171 7.08 -42.76 -25.75
C TRP A 171 6.86 -41.24 -25.90
N GLY A 172 7.91 -40.44 -25.70
CA GLY A 172 7.86 -38.98 -25.88
C GLY A 172 7.59 -38.55 -27.31
N VAL A 173 8.11 -39.27 -28.30
CA VAL A 173 7.81 -39.06 -29.74
C VAL A 173 6.34 -39.40 -30.01
N LEU A 174 5.91 -40.61 -29.69
CA LEU A 174 4.53 -41.06 -29.93
C LEU A 174 3.48 -40.21 -29.22
N LYS A 175 3.79 -39.71 -28.02
CA LYS A 175 2.93 -38.78 -27.28
C LYS A 175 2.74 -37.45 -28.00
N ARG A 176 3.76 -36.92 -28.67
CA ARG A 176 3.67 -35.67 -29.45
C ARG A 176 2.77 -35.83 -30.68
N HIS A 177 2.72 -37.03 -31.26
CA HIS A 177 1.84 -37.38 -32.37
C HIS A 177 0.47 -37.92 -31.91
N GLY A 178 0.14 -37.84 -30.62
CA GLY A 178 -1.18 -38.22 -30.10
C GLY A 178 -1.46 -39.73 -30.04
N LEU A 179 -0.49 -40.59 -30.36
CA LEU A 179 -0.66 -42.05 -30.41
C LEU A 179 -0.61 -42.73 -29.03
N VAL A 180 -0.16 -42.01 -27.99
CA VAL A 180 -0.15 -42.51 -26.62
C VAL A 180 -0.72 -41.46 -25.68
N ARG A 181 -1.74 -41.84 -24.92
CA ARG A 181 -2.30 -40.98 -23.87
C ARG A 181 -1.31 -40.88 -22.72
N SER A 182 -1.18 -39.69 -22.13
CA SER A 182 -0.59 -39.55 -20.81
C SER A 182 -1.32 -40.50 -19.87
N ARG A 183 -0.61 -41.30 -19.05
CA ARG A 183 -1.24 -41.95 -17.89
C ARG A 183 -1.89 -40.82 -17.10
N GLY A 184 -3.19 -40.68 -17.22
CA GLY A 184 -3.95 -39.66 -16.52
C GLY A 184 -3.77 -39.93 -15.03
N ASN A 185 -3.49 -38.88 -14.26
CA ASN A 185 -3.64 -38.97 -12.82
C ASN A 185 -5.13 -39.26 -12.55
N PRO A 186 -5.52 -40.42 -11.97
CA PRO A 186 -6.92 -40.79 -11.77
C PRO A 186 -7.70 -39.73 -10.96
N ALA A 187 -7.01 -38.90 -10.17
CA ALA A 187 -7.57 -37.75 -9.45
C ALA A 187 -8.16 -36.63 -10.34
N SER A 188 -7.89 -36.62 -11.65
CA SER A 188 -8.41 -35.59 -12.57
C SER A 188 -9.74 -35.98 -13.25
N ALA A 189 -10.16 -37.24 -13.18
CA ALA A 189 -11.43 -37.71 -13.72
C ALA A 189 -12.63 -37.30 -12.84
N PHE A 190 -12.44 -37.25 -11.52
CA PHE A 190 -13.51 -36.92 -10.56
C PHE A 190 -14.00 -35.45 -10.63
N ARG A 191 -13.17 -34.51 -11.08
CA ARG A 191 -13.55 -33.07 -11.13
C ARG A 191 -14.44 -32.71 -12.32
N ARG A 192 -14.64 -33.58 -13.31
CA ARG A 192 -15.51 -33.30 -14.47
C ARG A 192 -16.95 -33.78 -14.29
N ALA A 193 -17.24 -34.62 -13.30
CA ALA A 193 -18.59 -35.10 -13.04
C ALA A 193 -19.44 -34.14 -12.17
N GLY A 194 -18.81 -33.21 -11.43
CA GLY A 194 -19.50 -32.32 -10.48
C GLY A 194 -20.03 -31.00 -11.04
N ASN A 195 -19.84 -30.68 -12.33
CA ASN A 195 -20.21 -29.37 -12.92
C ASN A 195 -21.31 -29.47 -13.99
N LYS A 196 -22.14 -30.52 -13.96
CA LYS A 196 -23.35 -30.64 -14.79
C LYS A 196 -24.61 -30.86 -13.93
N ALA A 197 -24.78 -30.03 -12.92
CA ALA A 197 -26.05 -29.88 -12.21
C ALA A 197 -26.21 -28.41 -11.81
N ALA A 198 -26.64 -27.60 -12.78
CA ALA A 198 -27.31 -26.32 -12.63
C ALA A 198 -28.16 -26.10 -13.87
#